data_AF-A0A250DM71-F1
#
_entry.id   AF-A0A250DM71-F1
#
_cell.length_a   1.000
_cell.length_b   1.000
_cell.length_c   1.000
_cell.angle_alpha   90.00
_cell.angle_beta   90.00
_cell.angle_gamma   90.00
#
_symmetry.space_group_name_H-M   'P 1'
#
loop_
_entity.id
_entity.type
_entity.pdbx_description
1 polymer ?
#
loop_
_entity_poly.entity_id
_entity_poly.type
_entity_poly.pdbx_seq_one_letter_code
_entity_poly.pdbx_strand_id
1 'polypeptide(L)'
;MVKNTKRNDFVLDILSRVQDALAAAKVELPAELTTELVKGVEADIRAEWGGDRVFIARSRGEDHSNRNSRIVRDYLAGERVKLLSRRYELSGRQVLRIIKSPSKR
;
A
#
# COMPACT_ATOMS: atom_id res chain seq x y z
N MET A 1 24.49 -2.59 19.66
CA MET A 1 23.24 -2.14 19.01
C MET A 1 23.28 -2.56 17.54
N VAL A 2 22.85 -3.79 17.24
CA VAL A 2 22.93 -4.34 15.87
C VAL A 2 21.74 -3.81 15.08
N LYS A 3 22.01 -3.01 14.04
CA LYS A 3 20.99 -2.43 13.17
C LYS A 3 20.30 -3.56 12.41
N ASN A 4 19.01 -3.73 12.68
CA ASN A 4 18.10 -4.65 12.00
C ASN A 4 17.72 -4.09 10.62
N THR A 5 18.70 -3.89 9.74
CA THR A 5 18.54 -3.14 8.47
C THR A 5 17.99 -3.99 7.33
N LYS A 6 17.99 -5.33 7.46
CA LYS A 6 17.57 -6.24 6.39
C LYS A 6 16.05 -6.36 6.21
N ARG A 7 15.25 -5.82 7.15
CA ARG A 7 13.78 -5.97 7.11
C ARG A 7 13.04 -4.94 6.24
N ASN A 8 13.70 -3.87 5.77
CA ASN A 8 13.07 -2.74 5.07
C ASN A 8 13.81 -2.33 3.79
N ASP A 9 14.46 -3.25 3.09
CA ASP A 9 15.02 -2.92 1.78
C ASP A 9 13.96 -3.10 0.70
N PHE A 10 13.42 -1.97 0.22
CA PHE A 10 12.38 -1.93 -0.80
C PHE A 10 12.81 -2.59 -2.11
N VAL A 11 14.10 -2.50 -2.47
CA VAL A 11 14.62 -3.11 -3.70
C VAL A 11 14.59 -4.62 -3.59
N LEU A 12 15.01 -5.17 -2.45
CA LEU A 12 14.95 -6.61 -2.20
C LEU A 12 13.49 -7.12 -2.13
N ASP A 13 12.57 -6.33 -1.57
CA ASP A 13 11.13 -6.66 -1.55
C ASP A 13 10.53 -6.73 -2.96
N ILE A 14 10.84 -5.75 -3.83
CA ILE A 14 10.38 -5.79 -5.24
C ILE A 14 10.92 -7.02 -5.95
N LEU A 15 12.24 -7.28 -5.84
CA LEU A 15 12.86 -8.40 -6.53
C LEU A 15 12.25 -9.75 -6.10
N SER A 16 11.96 -9.92 -4.80
CA SER A 16 11.26 -11.10 -4.28
C SER A 16 9.86 -11.24 -4.87
N ARG A 17 9.07 -10.16 -4.92
CA ARG A 17 7.70 -10.19 -5.48
C ARG A 17 7.67 -10.50 -6.97
N VAL A 18 8.66 -10.02 -7.72
CA VAL A 18 8.81 -10.34 -9.14
C VAL A 18 9.13 -11.83 -9.31
N GLN A 19 10.04 -12.39 -8.50
CA GLN A 19 10.32 -13.83 -8.49
C GLN A 19 9.06 -14.66 -8.19
N ASP A 20 8.28 -14.27 -7.17
CA ASP A 20 7.04 -14.96 -6.80
C ASP A 20 5.98 -14.90 -7.92
N ALA A 21 5.81 -13.74 -8.57
CA ALA A 21 4.86 -13.55 -9.66
C ALA A 21 5.23 -14.38 -10.90
N LEU A 22 6.53 -14.46 -11.21
CA LEU A 22 7.06 -15.27 -12.30
C LEU A 22 6.88 -16.78 -12.03
N ALA A 23 7.14 -17.23 -10.81
CA ALA A 23 6.90 -18.61 -10.40
C ALA A 23 5.39 -18.97 -10.48
N ALA A 24 4.52 -18.06 -10.05
CA ALA A 24 3.06 -18.25 -10.11
C ALA A 24 2.51 -18.27 -11.54
N ALA A 25 3.12 -17.51 -12.46
CA ALA A 25 2.71 -17.46 -13.86
C ALA A 25 3.05 -18.73 -14.67
N LYS A 26 3.78 -19.70 -14.07
CA LYS A 26 4.30 -20.91 -14.75
C LYS A 26 5.02 -20.60 -16.07
N VAL A 27 5.58 -19.39 -16.17
CA VAL A 27 6.49 -19.06 -17.25
C VAL A 27 7.76 -19.80 -16.91
N GLU A 28 8.09 -20.82 -17.71
CA GLU A 28 9.43 -21.39 -17.73
C GLU A 28 10.37 -20.28 -18.20
N LEU A 29 10.83 -19.47 -17.25
CA LEU A 29 12.02 -18.69 -17.49
C LEU A 29 13.13 -19.69 -17.77
N PRO A 30 14.01 -19.44 -18.76
CA PRO A 30 15.28 -20.15 -18.80
C PRO A 30 15.88 -20.03 -17.39
N ALA A 31 16.41 -21.14 -16.87
CA ALA A 31 16.81 -21.34 -15.48
C ALA A 31 17.90 -20.37 -14.94
N GLU A 32 18.11 -19.26 -15.63
CA GLU A 32 19.15 -18.26 -15.44
C GLU A 32 18.55 -16.87 -15.24
N LEU A 33 17.53 -16.75 -14.40
CA LEU A 33 17.49 -15.61 -13.48
C LEU A 33 18.51 -15.92 -12.37
N THR A 34 19.79 -16.02 -12.79
CA THR A 34 20.90 -16.37 -11.93
C THR A 34 20.98 -15.35 -10.80
N THR A 35 21.39 -15.81 -9.62
CA THR A 35 21.65 -14.93 -8.47
C THR A 35 22.57 -13.76 -8.83
N GLU A 36 23.40 -13.92 -9.85
CA GLU A 36 24.27 -12.88 -10.42
C GLU A 36 23.50 -11.79 -11.16
N LEU A 37 22.50 -12.16 -11.97
CA LEU A 37 21.65 -11.20 -12.70
C LEU A 37 20.79 -10.37 -11.74
N VAL A 38 20.26 -11.01 -10.68
CA VAL A 38 19.55 -10.31 -9.59
C VAL A 38 20.46 -9.31 -8.88
N LYS A 39 21.70 -9.69 -8.57
CA LYS A 39 22.69 -8.81 -7.94
C LYS A 39 23.10 -7.65 -8.85
N GLY A 40 23.20 -7.87 -10.16
CA GLY A 40 23.47 -6.82 -11.14
C GLY A 40 22.35 -5.79 -11.18
N VAL A 41 21.11 -6.25 -11.33
CA VAL A 41 19.92 -5.39 -11.32
C VAL A 41 19.78 -4.62 -10.00
N GLU A 42 20.05 -5.26 -8.86
CA GLU A 42 20.07 -4.61 -7.55
C GLU A 42 21.12 -3.48 -7.49
N ALA A 43 22.33 -3.71 -8.01
CA ALA A 43 23.40 -2.73 -8.04
C ALA A 43 23.05 -1.53 -8.95
N ASP A 44 22.49 -1.78 -10.13
CA ASP A 44 22.10 -0.75 -11.08
C ASP A 44 20.98 0.12 -10.52
N ILE A 45 19.94 -0.49 -9.94
CA ILE A 45 18.83 0.20 -9.28
C ILE A 45 19.33 1.09 -8.13
N ARG A 46 20.26 0.58 -7.31
CA ARG A 46 20.83 1.38 -6.22
C ARG A 46 21.80 2.45 -6.71
N ALA A 47 22.47 2.27 -7.83
CA ALA A 47 23.33 3.29 -8.41
C ALA A 47 22.50 4.45 -8.97
N GLU A 48 21.37 4.15 -9.61
CA GLU A 48 20.55 5.14 -10.29
C GLU A 48 19.54 5.83 -9.36
N TRP A 49 18.93 5.09 -8.42
CA TRP A 49 17.89 5.64 -7.52
C TRP A 49 18.30 5.62 -6.04
N GLY A 50 19.48 5.09 -5.69
CA GLY A 50 19.97 5.06 -4.32
C GLY A 50 20.27 6.46 -3.80
N GLY A 51 19.55 6.85 -2.75
CA GLY A 51 19.68 8.18 -2.12
C GLY A 51 18.53 9.12 -2.44
N ASP A 52 17.71 8.80 -3.45
CA ASP A 52 16.53 9.59 -3.77
C ASP A 52 15.28 9.09 -3.01
N ARG A 53 14.38 10.00 -2.65
CA ARG A 53 13.12 9.63 -1.99
C ARG A 53 12.06 9.37 -3.05
N VAL A 54 11.92 8.10 -3.43
CA VAL A 54 10.86 7.68 -4.36
C VAL A 54 9.49 8.01 -3.77
N PHE A 55 8.77 8.94 -4.41
CA PHE A 55 7.37 9.18 -4.11
C PHE A 55 6.51 8.13 -4.81
N ILE A 56 6.04 7.15 -4.05
CA ILE A 56 5.05 6.19 -4.54
C ILE A 56 3.68 6.85 -4.42
N ALA A 57 3.15 7.32 -5.54
CA ALA A 57 1.80 7.86 -5.61
C ALA A 57 0.80 6.77 -5.22
N ARG A 58 0.16 6.92 -4.05
CA ARG A 58 -0.98 6.06 -3.68
C ARG A 58 -2.15 6.40 -4.58
N SER A 59 -2.88 5.38 -5.03
CA SER A 59 -4.12 5.63 -5.78
C SER A 59 -5.06 6.47 -4.92
N ARG A 60 -5.72 7.47 -5.52
CA ARG A 60 -6.68 8.31 -4.79
C ARG A 60 -7.74 7.41 -4.15
N GLY A 61 -7.72 7.30 -2.82
CA GLY A 61 -8.68 6.49 -2.06
C GLY A 61 -8.14 5.19 -1.45
N GLU A 62 -6.89 4.80 -1.72
CA GLU A 62 -6.30 3.51 -1.31
C GLU A 62 -6.22 3.35 0.23
N ASP A 63 -6.03 4.45 0.98
CA ASP A 63 -6.11 4.47 2.45
C ASP A 63 -7.40 5.04 3.03
N HIS A 64 -8.23 5.68 2.20
CA HIS A 64 -9.53 6.22 2.62
C HIS A 64 -10.61 5.13 2.66
N SER A 65 -10.18 3.99 3.21
CA SER A 65 -10.79 3.36 4.37
C SER A 65 -12.13 2.70 4.10
N ASN A 66 -12.09 1.36 4.06
CA ASN A 66 -13.25 0.50 4.29
C ASN A 66 -14.15 0.98 5.44
N ARG A 67 -13.60 1.68 6.45
CA ARG A 67 -14.36 2.34 7.52
C ARG A 67 -15.17 3.53 7.01
N ASN A 68 -14.59 4.44 6.22
CA ASN A 68 -15.30 5.60 5.68
C ASN A 68 -16.43 5.17 4.74
N SER A 69 -16.18 4.15 3.91
CA SER A 69 -17.22 3.55 3.06
C SER A 69 -18.37 2.95 3.88
N ARG A 70 -18.06 2.29 5.01
CA ARG A 70 -19.07 1.79 5.97
C ARG A 70 -19.82 2.92 6.66
N ILE A 71 -19.14 3.99 7.09
CA ILE A 71 -19.77 5.18 7.70
C ILE A 71 -20.78 5.82 6.74
N VAL A 72 -20.42 5.98 5.47
CA VAL A 72 -21.33 6.53 4.45
C VAL A 72 -22.52 5.60 4.23
N ARG A 73 -22.30 4.28 4.12
CA ARG A 73 -23.38 3.31 3.97
C ARG A 73 -24.35 3.33 5.15
N ASP A 74 -23.85 3.29 6.37
CA ASP A 74 -24.67 3.31 7.59
C ASP A 74 -25.48 4.62 7.69
N TYR A 75 -24.87 5.75 7.32
CA TYR A 75 -25.57 7.03 7.25
C TYR A 75 -26.71 7.01 6.20
N LEU A 76 -26.46 6.45 5.02
CA LEU A 76 -27.49 6.29 3.97
C LEU A 76 -28.60 5.31 4.39
N ALA A 77 -28.30 4.35 5.27
CA ALA A 77 -29.28 3.47 5.90
C ALA A 77 -30.15 4.16 6.97
N GLY A 78 -29.90 5.46 7.25
CA GLY A 78 -30.69 6.27 8.19
C GLY A 78 -30.09 6.39 9.59
N GLU A 79 -28.88 5.89 9.82
CA GLU A 79 -28.24 5.94 11.12
C GLU A 79 -27.88 7.38 11.53
N ARG A 80 -28.13 7.72 12.81
CA ARG A 80 -27.85 9.07 13.33
C ARG A 80 -26.34 9.29 13.49
N VAL A 81 -25.87 10.49 13.16
CA VAL A 81 -24.45 10.90 13.29
C VAL A 81 -23.88 10.63 14.68
N LYS A 82 -24.67 10.84 15.75
CA LYS A 82 -24.25 10.58 17.14
C LYS A 82 -23.95 9.10 17.39
N LEU A 83 -24.69 8.19 16.75
CA LEU A 83 -24.45 6.75 16.84
C LEU A 83 -23.18 6.37 16.08
N LEU A 84 -23.01 6.89 14.87
CA LEU A 84 -21.81 6.66 14.05
C LEU A 84 -20.54 7.16 14.74
N SER A 85 -20.59 8.32 15.38
CA SER A 85 -19.48 8.85 16.18
C SER A 85 -19.04 7.90 17.30
N ARG A 86 -19.99 7.27 17.99
CA ARG A 86 -19.68 6.28 19.05
C ARG A 86 -19.18 4.96 18.47
N ARG A 87 -19.84 4.45 17.42
CA ARG A 87 -19.53 3.17 16.78
C ARG A 87 -18.13 3.16 16.15
N TYR A 88 -17.71 4.28 15.57
CA TYR A 88 -16.46 4.40 14.83
C TYR A 88 -15.37 5.20 15.57
N GLU A 89 -15.64 5.63 16.81
CA GLU A 89 -14.72 6.41 17.65
C GLU A 89 -14.23 7.69 16.97
N LEU A 90 -15.15 8.40 16.30
CA LEU A 90 -14.87 9.63 15.57
C LEU A 90 -15.66 10.80 16.12
N SER A 91 -15.06 11.98 16.11
CA SER A 91 -15.79 13.22 16.41
C SER A 91 -16.94 13.41 15.41
N GLY A 92 -18.05 14.02 15.86
CA GLY A 92 -19.20 14.29 14.97
C GLY A 92 -18.81 15.15 13.76
N ARG A 93 -17.89 16.10 13.94
CA ARG A 93 -17.31 16.90 12.85
C ARG A 93 -16.59 16.02 11.82
N GLN A 94 -15.83 15.02 12.28
CA GLN A 94 -15.10 14.12 11.39
C GLN A 94 -16.03 13.18 10.63
N VAL A 95 -17.09 12.67 11.27
CA VAL A 95 -18.14 11.89 10.60
C VAL A 95 -18.82 12.73 9.51
N LEU A 96 -19.23 13.96 9.83
CA LEU A 96 -19.84 14.88 8.85
C LEU A 96 -18.89 15.23 7.70
N ARG A 97 -17.60 15.41 7.97
CA ARG A 97 -16.59 15.64 6.93
C ARG A 97 -16.48 14.45 5.98
N ILE A 98 -16.51 13.22 6.50
CA ILE A 98 -16.49 12.00 5.69
C ILE A 98 -17.76 11.91 4.82
N ILE A 99 -18.94 12.20 5.40
CA ILE A 99 -20.22 12.16 4.68
C ILE A 99 -20.30 13.23 3.58
N LYS A 100 -19.81 14.45 3.84
CA LYS A 100 -19.86 15.59 2.90
C LYS A 100 -18.79 15.54 1.81
N SER A 101 -17.74 14.75 2.02
CA SER A 101 -16.65 14.57 1.07
C SER A 101 -16.41 13.08 0.84
N PRO A 102 -17.41 12.35 0.31
CA PRO A 102 -17.20 10.97 -0.06
C PRO A 102 -16.09 10.98 -1.12
N SER A 103 -15.03 10.20 -0.90
CA SER A 103 -13.93 10.10 -1.86
C SER A 103 -14.53 9.81 -3.23
N LYS A 104 -14.33 10.73 -4.18
CA LYS A 104 -14.74 10.51 -5.57
C LYS A 104 -14.02 9.26 -6.06
N ARG A 105 -14.80 8.24 -6.44
CA ARG A 105 -14.31 7.11 -7.23
C ARG A 105 -13.79 7.61 -8.56
#